data_AF-A0A8S3APT9-F1
#
_entry.id   AF-A0A8S3APT9-F1
#
_cell.length_a   1.000
_cell.length_b   1.000
_cell.length_c   1.000
_cell.angle_alpha   90.00
_cell.angle_beta   90.00
_cell.angle_gamma   90.00
#
_symmetry.space_group_name_H-M   'P 1'
#
loop_
_entity.id
_entity.type
_entity.pdbx_description
1 polymer ?
#
loop_
_entity_poly.entity_id
_entity_poly.type
_entity_poly.pdbx_seq_one_letter_code
_entity_poly.pdbx_strand_id
1 'polypeptide(L)' 'EVDESIVLNDGQHPTKRRSYDLMQTDKFWKQQKGNPFPIVAESIQEELERYRQSEEE' A
#
# COMPACT_ATOMS: atom_id res chain seq x y z
N GLU A 1 14.55 12.61 -24.99
CA GLU A 1 15.28 12.80 -23.72
C GLU A 1 14.39 12.22 -22.63
N VAL A 2 14.96 11.28 -21.88
CA VAL A 2 14.26 10.22 -21.13
C VAL A 2 13.52 10.76 -19.89
N ASP A 3 12.40 10.14 -19.53
CA ASP A 3 12.24 9.77 -18.12
C ASP A 3 11.52 8.42 -17.98
N GLU A 4 12.18 7.59 -17.19
CA GLU A 4 12.20 6.15 -17.18
C GLU A 4 11.11 5.62 -16.24
N SER A 5 10.20 4.83 -16.82
CA SER A 5 9.56 3.68 -16.17
C SER A 5 9.13 3.83 -14.70
N ILE A 6 7.92 4.33 -14.50
CA ILE A 6 7.13 3.98 -13.31
C ILE A 6 6.71 2.52 -13.50
N VAL A 7 7.58 1.58 -13.14
CA VAL A 7 7.30 0.14 -13.21
C VAL A 7 6.34 -0.22 -12.07
N LEU A 8 5.03 -0.04 -12.29
CA LEU A 8 3.99 -0.74 -11.55
C LEU A 8 3.07 -1.39 -12.58
N ASN A 9 3.48 -2.59 -12.96
CA ASN A 9 2.79 -3.47 -13.88
C ASN A 9 1.55 -4.08 -13.20
N ASP A 10 0.43 -3.40 -13.28
CA ASP A 10 -0.91 -4.01 -13.19
C ASP A 10 -1.77 -3.42 -14.30
N GLY A 11 -2.06 -4.26 -15.29
CA GLY A 11 -2.50 -3.85 -16.63
C GLY A 11 -3.72 -2.91 -16.70
N GLN A 12 -3.64 -2.00 -17.67
CA GLN A 12 -4.78 -1.47 -18.43
C GLN A 12 -5.87 -0.67 -17.71
N HIS A 13 -5.54 0.14 -16.72
CA HIS A 13 -6.42 1.25 -16.35
C HIS A 13 -5.65 2.58 -16.34
N PRO A 14 -6.19 3.66 -16.95
CA PRO A 14 -5.61 4.99 -16.77
C PRO A 14 -5.49 5.24 -15.28
N THR A 15 -4.32 5.70 -14.84
CA THR A 15 -4.00 6.01 -13.44
C THR A 15 -4.89 7.17 -12.99
N LYS A 16 -6.16 6.87 -12.71
CA LYS A 16 -7.09 7.81 -12.10
C LYS A 16 -6.44 8.23 -10.79
N ARG A 17 -6.13 9.52 -10.66
CA ARG A 17 -5.58 10.05 -9.41
C ARG A 17 -6.57 9.71 -8.29
N ARG A 18 -6.13 8.85 -7.38
CA ARG A 18 -6.86 8.52 -6.16
C ARG A 18 -6.26 9.40 -5.06
N SER A 19 -7.10 10.20 -4.43
CA SER A 19 -6.75 10.90 -3.20
C SER A 19 -7.05 9.97 -2.03
N TYR A 20 -6.10 9.88 -1.10
CA TYR A 20 -6.25 9.08 0.11
C TYR A 20 -6.01 9.98 1.32
N ASP A 21 -6.99 10.05 2.21
CA ASP A 21 -6.89 10.83 3.44
C ASP A 21 -6.24 9.99 4.55
N LEU A 22 -5.07 10.41 5.00
CA LEU A 22 -4.37 9.77 6.11
C LEU A 22 -4.94 10.28 7.43
N MET A 23 -5.96 9.60 7.93
CA MET A 23 -6.63 9.98 9.17
C MET A 23 -5.76 9.68 10.40
N GLN A 24 -5.83 10.55 11.41
CA GLN A 24 -5.21 10.31 12.73
C GLN A 24 -5.91 9.19 13.50
N THR A 25 -6.89 8.48 12.94
CA THR A 25 -7.49 7.27 13.50
C THR A 25 -6.94 5.99 12.86
N ASP A 26 -6.23 6.11 11.74
CA ASP A 26 -5.60 4.99 11.05
C ASP A 26 -4.50 4.38 11.95
N LYS A 27 -4.73 3.13 12.36
CA LYS A 27 -3.82 2.39 13.24
C LYS A 27 -2.56 1.97 12.50
N PHE A 28 -2.68 1.57 11.25
CA PHE A 28 -1.56 1.13 10.42
C PHE A 28 -0.61 2.31 10.17
N TRP A 29 -1.15 3.43 9.70
CA TRP A 29 -0.35 4.63 9.43
C TRP A 29 0.37 5.15 10.67
N LYS A 30 -0.31 5.18 11.82
CA LYS A 30 0.32 5.57 13.10
C LYS A 30 1.54 4.74 13.47
N GLN A 31 1.48 3.43 13.21
CA GLN A 31 2.52 2.48 13.57
C GLN A 31 3.67 2.50 12.56
N GLN A 32 3.37 2.71 11.26
CA GLN A 32 4.32 2.49 10.17
C GLN A 32 4.94 3.75 9.57
N LYS A 33 4.38 4.96 9.80
CA LYS A 33 4.84 6.23 9.17
C LYS A 33 6.30 6.64 9.41
N GLY A 34 7.02 5.99 10.32
CA GLY A 34 8.44 6.25 10.60
C GLY A 34 9.38 5.14 10.15
N ASN A 35 8.83 4.01 9.67
CA ASN A 35 9.62 2.84 9.30
C ASN A 35 10.08 2.94 7.84
N PRO A 36 11.24 2.33 7.51
CA PRO A 36 11.73 2.35 6.14
C PRO A 36 10.83 1.50 5.22
N PHE A 37 10.81 1.83 3.93
CA PHE A 37 9.92 1.21 2.94
C PHE A 37 9.91 -0.34 2.97
N PRO A 38 11.05 -1.06 3.08
CA PRO A 38 11.04 -2.52 3.15
C PRO A 38 10.15 -3.06 4.28
N ILE A 39 10.27 -2.48 5.47
CA ILE A 39 9.51 -2.89 6.66
C ILE A 39 8.03 -2.56 6.50
N VAL A 40 7.72 -1.36 5.97
CA VAL A 40 6.33 -0.96 5.73
C VAL A 40 5.68 -1.87 4.70
N ALA A 41 6.38 -2.20 3.61
CA ALA A 41 5.88 -3.08 2.56
C ALA A 41 5.56 -4.49 3.10
N GLU A 42 6.47 -5.07 3.88
CA GLU A 42 6.25 -6.37 4.53
C GLU A 42 5.02 -6.33 5.46
N SER A 43 4.88 -5.27 6.27
CA SER A 43 3.74 -5.12 7.18
C SER A 43 2.40 -4.96 6.43
N ILE A 44 2.37 -4.29 5.27
CA ILE A 44 1.17 -4.21 4.42
C ILE A 44 0.80 -5.61 3.93
N GLN A 45 1.77 -6.38 3.44
CA GLN A 45 1.53 -7.71 2.89
C GLN A 45 0.97 -8.65 3.97
N GLU A 46 1.58 -8.66 5.16
CA GLU A 46 1.11 -9.47 6.30
C GLU A 46 -0.32 -9.09 6.71
N GLU A 47 -0.61 -7.80 6.87
CA GLU A 47 -1.94 -7.36 7.28
C GLU A 47 -3.01 -7.74 6.24
N LEU A 48 -2.71 -7.60 4.94
CA LEU A 48 -3.61 -8.02 3.86
C LEU A 48 -3.83 -9.54 3.84
N GLU A 49 -2.80 -10.34 4.08
CA GLU A 49 -2.92 -11.79 4.17
C GLU A 49 -3.80 -12.21 5.34
N ARG A 50 -3.61 -11.58 6.52
CA ARG A 50 -4.44 -11.79 7.71
C ARG A 50 -5.91 -11.43 7.44
N TYR A 51 -6.16 -10.32 6.73
CA TYR A 51 -7.53 -9.95 6.32
C TYR A 51 -8.16 -11.03 5.42
N ARG A 52 -7.43 -11.53 4.42
CA ARG A 52 -7.94 -12.60 3.54
C ARG A 52 -8.23 -13.88 4.31
N GLN A 53 -7.33 -14.30 5.20
CA GLN A 53 -7.51 -15.49 6.04
C GLN A 53 -8.68 -15.35 7.02
N SER A 54 -8.89 -14.15 7.58
CA SER A 54 -9.98 -13.90 8.53
C SER A 54 -11.37 -13.82 7.88
N GLU A 55 -11.44 -13.54 6.57
CA GLU A 55 -12.71 -13.57 5.81
C GLU A 55 -13.04 -14.95 5.23
N GLU A 56 -12.09 -15.90 5.25
CA GLU A 56 -12.27 -17.28 4.78
C GLU A 56 -12.73 -18.25 5.89
N GLU A 57 -12.93 -17.73 7.12
CA GLU A 57 -13.49 -18.42 8.30
C GLU A 57 -14.90 -17.91 8.63
#